data_AF-A0A7W1IZH2-F1
#
_entry.id   AF-A0A7W1IZH2-F1
#
_cell.length_a   1.000
_cell.length_b   1.000
_cell.length_c   1.000
_cell.angle_alpha   90.00
_cell.angle_beta   90.00
_cell.angle_gamma   90.00
#
_symmetry.space_group_name_H-M   'P 1'
#
loop_
_entity.id
_entity.type
_entity.pdbx_description
1 polymer ?
#
loop_
_entity_poly.entity_id
_entity_poly.type
_entity_poly.pdbx_seq_one_letter_code
_entity_poly.pdbx_strand_id
1 'polypeptide(L)'
;MDVSLIKAINDFYQFDLDVGQEEIREHLRQTLHLDERSATLAMAELIANNYLTVTPKRATCGSRRMQALVSPGPKLVAHAAEAS
;
A
#
# COMPACT_ATOMS: atom_id res chain seq x y z
N MET A 1 -3.01 -14.88 4.06
CA MET A 1 -3.21 -13.56 3.45
C MET A 1 -4.37 -13.68 2.49
N ASP A 2 -5.34 -12.76 2.53
CA ASP A 2 -6.48 -12.77 1.61
C ASP A 2 -6.01 -12.44 0.19
N VAL A 3 -6.41 -13.25 -0.79
CA VAL A 3 -6.09 -13.04 -2.22
C VAL A 3 -6.71 -11.73 -2.73
N SER A 4 -7.87 -11.33 -2.19
CA SER A 4 -8.57 -10.10 -2.54
C SER A 4 -7.76 -8.86 -2.16
N LEU A 5 -7.06 -8.90 -1.02
CA LEU A 5 -6.16 -7.82 -0.57
C LEU A 5 -4.95 -7.66 -1.48
N ILE A 6 -4.32 -8.79 -1.85
CA ILE A 6 -3.15 -8.79 -2.74
C ILE A 6 -3.55 -8.24 -4.11
N LYS A 7 -4.69 -8.69 -4.65
CA LYS A 7 -5.21 -8.22 -5.93
C LYS A 7 -5.54 -6.72 -5.90
N ALA A 8 -6.25 -6.25 -4.88
CA ALA A 8 -6.61 -4.82 -4.76
C ALA A 8 -5.38 -3.90 -4.74
N ILE A 9 -4.31 -4.31 -4.07
CA ILE A 9 -3.04 -3.57 -4.04
C ILE A 9 -2.26 -3.72 -5.36
N ASN A 10 -2.23 -4.90 -5.96
CA ASN A 10 -1.56 -5.10 -7.24
C ASN A 10 -2.19 -4.25 -8.34
N ASP A 11 -3.53 -4.18 -8.38
CA ASP A 11 -4.28 -3.33 -9.32
C ASP A 11 -3.99 -1.84 -9.10
N PHE A 12 -3.75 -1.43 -7.84
CA PHE A 12 -3.40 -0.05 -7.50
C PHE A 12 -2.00 0.36 -8.02
N TYR A 13 -0.99 -0.49 -7.80
CA TYR A 13 0.41 -0.20 -8.19
C TYR A 13 0.72 -0.46 -9.67
N GLN A 14 -0.27 -0.84 -10.49
CA GLN A 14 -0.08 -0.93 -11.95
C GLN A 14 0.27 0.43 -12.59
N PHE A 15 -0.08 1.55 -11.95
CA PHE A 15 0.03 2.89 -12.54
C PHE A 15 0.93 3.87 -11.79
N ASP A 16 1.23 3.65 -10.50
CA ASP A 16 2.04 4.58 -9.69
C ASP A 16 2.90 3.83 -8.66
N LEU A 17 4.16 4.27 -8.45
CA LEU A 17 5.18 3.55 -7.66
C LEU A 17 5.37 4.07 -6.22
N ASP A 18 4.99 5.33 -5.96
CA ASP A 18 5.19 6.00 -4.66
C ASP A 18 3.91 6.76 -4.28
N VAL A 19 3.21 6.28 -3.25
CA VAL A 19 1.93 6.86 -2.81
C VAL A 19 1.88 7.10 -1.31
N GLY A 20 0.97 7.97 -0.89
CA GLY A 20 0.73 8.24 0.53
C GLY A 20 0.07 7.07 1.24
N GLN A 21 0.31 6.95 2.55
CA GLN A 21 -0.39 5.94 3.37
C GLN A 21 -1.92 6.08 3.34
N GLU A 22 -2.40 7.31 3.25
CA GLU A 22 -3.83 7.63 3.27
C GLU A 22 -4.52 7.17 1.97
N GLU A 23 -3.87 7.38 0.83
CA GLU A 23 -4.35 6.99 -0.50
C GLU A 23 -4.56 5.48 -0.61
N ILE A 24 -3.59 4.68 -0.14
CA ILE A 24 -3.73 3.21 -0.13
C ILE A 24 -4.88 2.78 0.76
N ARG A 25 -4.98 3.37 1.95
CA ARG A 25 -6.03 3.01 2.90
C ARG A 25 -7.40 3.33 2.34
N GLU A 26 -7.54 4.48 1.69
CA GLU A 26 -8.78 4.87 1.02
C GLU A 26 -9.09 3.92 -0.15
N HIS A 27 -8.10 3.57 -0.97
CA HIS A 27 -8.27 2.61 -2.06
C HIS A 27 -8.72 1.23 -1.57
N LEU A 28 -8.10 0.71 -0.51
CA LEU A 28 -8.51 -0.55 0.12
C LEU A 28 -9.94 -0.47 0.65
N ARG A 29 -10.31 0.66 1.27
CA ARG A 29 -11.66 0.90 1.78
C ARG A 29 -12.70 0.85 0.67
N GLN A 30 -12.42 1.52 -0.45
CA GLN A 30 -13.34 1.61 -1.59
C GLN A 30 -13.44 0.27 -2.34
N THR A 31 -12.30 -0.36 -2.62
CA THR A 31 -12.21 -1.57 -3.46
C THR A 31 -12.76 -2.80 -2.77
N LEU A 32 -12.51 -2.94 -1.46
CA LEU A 32 -12.94 -4.10 -0.68
C LEU A 32 -14.17 -3.81 0.18
N HIS A 33 -14.79 -2.63 0.01
CA HIS A 33 -15.93 -2.16 0.80
C HIS A 33 -15.73 -2.29 2.32
N LEU A 34 -14.51 -2.02 2.79
CA LEU A 34 -14.14 -2.13 4.19
C LEU A 34 -14.60 -0.88 4.97
N ASP A 35 -14.81 -1.04 6.28
CA ASP A 35 -14.85 0.10 7.19
C ASP A 35 -13.43 0.65 7.46
N GLU A 36 -13.33 1.82 8.10
CA GLU A 36 -12.05 2.49 8.37
C GLU A 36 -11.10 1.66 9.25
N ARG A 37 -11.63 0.92 10.22
CA ARG A 37 -10.85 0.07 11.11
C ARG A 37 -10.32 -1.14 10.35
N SER A 38 -11.17 -1.77 9.55
CA SER A 38 -10.83 -2.91 8.70
C SER A 38 -9.80 -2.55 7.63
N ALA A 39 -9.92 -1.37 7.00
CA ALA A 39 -8.92 -0.87 6.05
C ALA A 39 -7.56 -0.59 6.73
N THR A 40 -7.57 -0.09 7.96
CA THR A 40 -6.34 0.12 8.74
C THR A 40 -5.65 -1.20 9.10
N LEU A 41 -6.42 -2.22 9.48
CA LEU A 41 -5.89 -3.56 9.76
C LEU A 41 -5.33 -4.22 8.49
N ALA A 42 -6.06 -4.15 7.39
CA ALA A 42 -5.62 -4.62 6.07
C ALA A 42 -4.28 -4.01 5.66
N MET A 43 -4.12 -2.69 5.84
CA MET A 43 -2.86 -2.00 5.56
C MET A 43 -1.72 -2.51 6.45
N ALA A 44 -1.97 -2.68 7.75
CA ALA A 44 -0.97 -3.22 8.68
C ALA A 44 -0.57 -4.66 8.32
N GLU A 45 -1.51 -5.50 7.90
CA GLU A 45 -1.22 -6.86 7.42
C GLU A 45 -0.35 -6.86 6.17
N LEU A 46 -0.63 -5.99 5.19
CA LEU A 46 0.16 -5.86 3.97
C LEU A 46 1.61 -5.46 4.26
N ILE A 47 1.81 -4.55 5.22
CA ILE A 47 3.15 -4.15 5.69
C ILE A 47 3.83 -5.31 6.42
N ALA A 48 3.14 -5.92 7.39
CA ALA A 48 3.70 -7.01 8.19
C ALA A 48 4.10 -8.24 7.35
N ASN A 49 3.44 -8.45 6.21
CA ASN A 49 3.71 -9.55 5.31
C ASN A 49 4.70 -9.21 4.18
N ASN A 50 5.30 -8.01 4.16
CA ASN A 50 6.24 -7.54 3.13
C ASN A 50 5.62 -7.38 1.72
N TYR A 51 4.31 -7.11 1.63
CA TYR A 51 3.66 -6.69 0.38
C TYR A 51 3.75 -5.18 0.17
N LEU A 52 3.87 -4.40 1.25
CA LEU A 52 4.09 -2.97 1.21
C LEU A 52 5.31 -2.61 2.05
N THR A 53 6.09 -1.63 1.57
CA THR A 53 7.21 -1.06 2.31
C THR A 53 6.89 0.39 2.63
N VAL A 54 7.02 0.78 3.89
CA VAL A 54 6.82 2.17 4.33
C VAL A 54 8.18 2.84 4.45
N THR A 55 8.42 3.86 3.63
CA THR A 55 9.64 4.65 3.68
C THR A 55 9.35 6.05 4.22
N PRO A 56 9.96 6.47 5.33
CA PRO A 56 9.85 7.84 5.78
C PRO A 56 10.58 8.76 4.81
N LYS A 57 9.85 9.67 4.16
CA LYS A 57 10.39 10.70 3.27
C LYS A 57 10.19 12.08 3.89
N ARG A 58 11.23 12.90 3.86
CA ARG A 58 11.08 14.32 4.20
C ARG A 58 10.23 15.00 3.13
N ALA A 59 9.20 15.73 3.55
CA ALA A 59 8.46 16.60 2.65
C ALA A 59 9.46 17.59 1.99
N THR A 60 9.54 17.56 0.67
CA THR A 60 10.33 18.53 -0.09
C THR A 60 9.64 19.89 0.02
N CYS A 61 10.42 20.94 0.30
CA CYS A 61 10.00 22.33 0.55
C CYS A 61 9.66 22.68 2.01
N GLY A 62 10.70 22.94 2.82
CA GLY A 62 10.64 23.73 4.07
C GLY A 62 9.90 23.13 5.27
N SER A 63 9.11 22.08 5.09
CA SER A 63 8.37 21.43 6.17
C SER A 63 9.23 20.44 6.94
N ARG A 64 9.28 20.54 8.28
CA ARG A 64 9.82 19.50 9.18
C ARG A 64 8.93 18.25 9.25
N ARG A 65 7.82 18.24 8.51
CA ARG A 65 6.83 17.16 8.54
C ARG A 65 7.39 15.97 7.76
N MET A 66 7.63 14.88 8.47
CA MET A 66 7.97 13.58 7.88
C MET A 66 6.69 13.03 7.25
N GLN A 67 6.75 12.67 5.97
CA GLN A 67 5.68 11.94 5.28
C GLN A 67 6.10 10.48 5.17
N ALA A 68 5.16 9.56 5.30
CA ALA A 68 5.41 8.15 5.08
C ALA A 68 4.94 7.81 3.67
N LEU A 69 5.88 7.55 2.77
CA LEU A 69 5.57 6.96 1.47
C LEU A 69 5.42 5.46 1.64
N VAL A 70 4.58 4.90 0.79
CA VAL A 70 4.43 3.46 0.68
C VAL A 70 4.76 3.05 -0.74
N SER A 71 5.57 2.01 -0.85
CA SER A 71 6.04 1.43 -2.09
C SER A 71 5.74 -0.07 -2.12
N PRO A 72 5.69 -0.70 -3.31
CA PRO A 72 5.46 -2.13 -3.42
C PRO A 72 6.59 -2.91 -2.75
N GLY A 73 6.23 -3.85 -1.88
CA GLY A 73 7.18 -4.74 -1.21
C GLY A 73 7.63 -5.90 -2.10
N PRO A 74 8.69 -6.63 -1.71
CA PRO A 74 9.28 -7.69 -2.52
C PRO A 74 8.31 -8.82 -2.85
N LYS A 75 7.34 -9.12 -1.97
CA LYS A 75 6.34 -10.16 -2.25
C LYS A 75 5.31 -9.71 -3.29
N LEU A 76 4.96 -8.44 -3.31
CA LEU A 76 4.04 -7.90 -4.30
C LEU A 76 4.70 -7.90 -5.69
N VAL A 77 5.98 -7.51 -5.76
CA VAL A 77 6.78 -7.55 -7.00
C VAL A 77 6.91 -8.98 -7.53
N ALA A 78 7.20 -9.96 -6.66
CA ALA A 78 7.28 -11.36 -7.06
C ALA A 78 5.94 -11.88 -7.59
N HIS A 79 4.83 -11.55 -6.92
CA HIS A 79 3.50 -11.96 -7.34
C HIS A 79 3.08 -11.32 -8.68
N ALA A 80 3.49 -10.08 -8.95
CA ALA A 80 3.24 -9.44 -10.24
C ALA A 80 4.05 -10.10 -11.39
N ALA A 81 5.28 -10.53 -11.11
CA ALA A 81 6.12 -11.22 -12.08
C ALA A 81 5.63 -12.63 -12.42
N GLU A 82 5.05 -13.35 -11.46
CA GLU A 82 4.46 -14.69 -11.67
C GLU A 82 3.12 -14.66 -12.43
N ALA A 83 2.43 -13.52 -12.45
CA ALA A 83 1.15 -13.34 -13.12
C ALA A 83 1.26 -12.86 -14.58
N SER A 84 2.49 -12.72 -15.11
CA SER A 84 2.81 -12.32 -16.49
C SER A 84 3.20 -13.52 -17.35
#